data_AF-A0A0M9FYC8-F1
#
_entry.id   AF-A0A0M9FYC8-F1
#
_cell.length_a   1.000
_cell.length_b   1.000
_cell.length_c   1.000
_cell.angle_alpha   90.00
_cell.angle_beta   90.00
_cell.angle_gamma   90.00
#
_symmetry.space_group_name_H-M   'P 1'
#
loop_
_entity.id
_entity.type
_entity.pdbx_description
1 polymer ?
#
loop_
_entity_poly.entity_id
_entity_poly.type
_entity_poly.pdbx_seq_one_letter_code
_entity_poly.pdbx_strand_id
1 'polypeptide(L)'
;MNSYADRGYRIVWLEHYPVLHHASLFTVEKTLAPVVRLWRECGSHLTVTVVLSAMSCVTATRRQGMELSFVVPQAGLLQFFVGEMNVSLQPDAKAASIVGCGARGSAFLHTMHRDFAGNAGLPYVDIADLQ
;
A
#
# COMPACT_ATOMS: atom_id res chain seq x y z
N MET A 1 14.56 -11.44 17.41
CA MET A 1 13.27 -11.66 16.73
C MET A 1 13.58 -11.81 15.25
N ASN A 2 13.25 -12.95 14.63
CA ASN A 2 13.39 -13.08 13.18
C ASN A 2 12.38 -12.14 12.53
N SER A 3 12.87 -11.23 11.69
CA SER A 3 12.02 -10.26 11.01
C SER A 3 11.03 -10.98 10.07
N TYR A 4 9.93 -10.32 9.70
CA TYR A 4 9.02 -10.85 8.68
C TYR A 4 9.77 -11.20 7.38
N ALA A 5 10.81 -10.43 7.04
CA ALA A 5 11.67 -10.70 5.91
C ALA A 5 12.42 -12.04 6.02
N ASP A 6 12.98 -12.35 7.21
CA ASP A 6 13.67 -13.63 7.46
C ASP A 6 12.73 -14.84 7.35
N ARG A 7 11.42 -14.61 7.52
CA ARG A 7 10.37 -15.61 7.34
C ARG A 7 9.84 -15.69 5.91
N GLY A 8 10.46 -14.97 4.97
CA GLY A 8 10.12 -14.97 3.54
C GLY A 8 8.95 -14.08 3.16
N TYR A 9 8.49 -13.18 4.05
CA TYR A 9 7.43 -12.24 3.71
C TYR A 9 7.95 -11.16 2.76
N ARG A 10 7.11 -10.78 1.80
CA ARG A 10 7.35 -9.64 0.92
C ARG A 10 6.66 -8.43 1.49
N ILE A 11 7.37 -7.31 1.59
CA ILE A 11 6.78 -6.04 1.99
C ILE A 11 6.35 -5.30 0.73
N VAL A 12 5.08 -4.96 0.65
CA VAL A 12 4.52 -4.22 -0.48
C VAL A 12 3.92 -2.93 0.04
N TRP A 13 4.44 -1.80 -0.43
CA TRP A 13 3.87 -0.48 -0.20
C TRP A 13 2.89 -0.17 -1.32
N LEU A 14 1.60 -0.10 -1.00
CA LEU A 14 0.54 0.24 -1.93
C LEU A 14 0.06 1.64 -1.62
N GLU A 15 0.34 2.57 -2.52
CA GLU A 15 -0.17 3.93 -2.41
C GLU A 15 -0.91 4.26 -3.69
N HIS A 16 -2.09 4.84 -3.53
CA HIS A 16 -2.68 5.58 -4.62
C HIS A 16 -2.57 7.04 -4.28
N TYR A 17 -2.38 7.82 -5.33
CA TYR A 17 -2.58 9.23 -5.30
C TYR A 17 -3.84 9.66 -4.47
N PRO A 18 -3.65 10.34 -3.32
CA PRO A 18 -3.60 11.79 -3.36
C PRO A 18 -2.54 12.46 -2.47
N VAL A 19 -1.63 13.22 -3.11
CA VAL A 19 -1.09 14.51 -2.62
C VAL A 19 -0.68 15.46 -3.79
N LEU A 20 -0.11 14.94 -4.87
CA LEU A 20 0.03 15.45 -6.27
C LEU A 20 -1.17 16.14 -7.00
N HIS A 21 -2.09 16.86 -6.33
CA HIS A 21 -2.72 18.02 -6.98
C HIS A 21 -1.61 19.08 -7.14
N HIS A 22 -0.53 18.91 -6.37
CA HIS A 22 0.77 19.56 -6.47
C HIS A 22 1.87 18.49 -6.52
N ALA A 23 2.06 17.85 -7.68
CA ALA A 23 2.92 16.69 -7.88
C ALA A 23 4.43 16.84 -7.63
N SER A 24 4.83 17.58 -6.61
CA SER A 24 6.21 17.97 -6.43
C SER A 24 7.05 16.76 -6.07
N LEU A 25 8.26 16.76 -6.62
CA LEU A 25 9.34 15.87 -6.25
C LEU A 25 9.44 15.72 -4.73
N PHE A 26 9.35 16.85 -4.01
CA PHE A 26 9.38 16.91 -2.54
C PHE A 26 8.34 16.02 -1.86
N THR A 27 7.10 16.00 -2.37
CA THR A 27 6.03 15.20 -1.79
C THR A 27 6.28 13.71 -1.99
N VAL A 28 6.73 13.31 -3.18
CA VAL A 28 7.10 11.92 -3.47
C VAL A 28 8.25 11.47 -2.59
N GLU A 29 9.31 12.29 -2.50
CA GLU A 29 10.47 12.01 -1.64
C GLU A 29 10.05 11.85 -0.17
N LYS A 30 9.18 12.73 0.33
CA LYS A 30 8.68 12.65 1.70
C LYS A 30 7.87 11.38 1.95
N THR A 31 7.01 10.98 1.01
CA THR A 31 6.23 9.73 1.10
C THR A 31 7.13 8.50 1.08
N LEU A 32 8.17 8.49 0.25
CA LEU A 32 9.10 7.36 0.12
C LEU A 32 10.20 7.34 1.18
N ALA A 33 10.44 8.42 1.91
CA ALA A 33 11.50 8.52 2.91
C ALA A 33 11.48 7.39 3.95
N PRO A 34 10.33 6.94 4.50
CA PRO A 34 10.30 5.79 5.41
C PRO A 34 10.79 4.49 4.76
N VAL A 35 10.42 4.23 3.51
CA VAL A 35 10.87 3.04 2.76
C VAL A 35 12.37 3.10 2.52
N VAL A 36 12.90 4.26 2.13
CA VAL A 36 14.34 4.46 1.93
C VAL A 36 15.11 4.28 3.24
N ARG A 37 14.59 4.78 4.37
CA ARG A 37 15.21 4.56 5.68
C ARG A 37 15.20 3.08 6.08
N LEU A 38 14.06 2.41 5.94
CA LEU A 38 13.94 0.97 6.21
C LEU A 38 14.95 0.16 5.40
N TRP A 39 15.07 0.46 4.10
CA TRP A 39 16.04 -0.22 3.24
C TRP A 39 17.50 0.04 3.68
N ARG A 40 17.84 1.27 4.10
CA ARG A 40 19.17 1.60 4.61
C ARG A 40 19.50 0.89 5.93
N GLU A 41 18.51 0.72 6.80
CA GLU A 41 18.68 0.11 8.13
C GLU A 41 18.69 -1.42 8.08
N CYS A 42 17.84 -2.04 7.26
CA CYS A 42 17.70 -3.50 7.15
C CYS A 42 18.57 -4.13 6.05
N GLY A 43 19.20 -3.31 5.20
CA GLY A 43 20.16 -3.76 4.19
C GLY A 43 19.54 -4.54 3.02
N SER A 44 20.42 -5.17 2.22
CA SER A 44 20.09 -5.87 0.97
C SER A 44 19.24 -7.15 1.14
N HIS A 45 18.94 -7.57 2.36
CA HIS A 45 18.14 -8.75 2.65
C HIS A 45 16.63 -8.49 2.58
N LEU A 46 16.23 -7.21 2.56
CA LEU A 46 14.84 -6.81 2.50
C LEU A 46 14.45 -6.34 1.09
N THR A 47 13.51 -7.05 0.47
CA THR A 47 12.86 -6.58 -0.76
C THR A 47 11.57 -5.84 -0.40
N VAL A 48 11.52 -4.54 -0.68
CA VAL A 48 10.30 -3.73 -0.59
C VAL A 48 9.85 -3.37 -2.00
N THR A 49 8.66 -3.82 -2.38
CA THR A 49 8.04 -3.41 -3.65
C THR A 49 7.15 -2.20 -3.39
N VAL A 50 7.36 -1.12 -4.13
CA VAL A 50 6.52 0.08 -4.05
C VAL A 50 5.66 0.16 -5.31
N VAL A 51 4.34 0.20 -5.12
CA VAL A 51 3.38 0.37 -6.22
C VAL A 51 2.63 1.67 -6.00
N LEU A 52 2.80 2.58 -6.96
CA LEU A 52 2.19 3.90 -6.94
C LEU A 52 1.20 4.02 -8.09
N SER A 53 -0.06 4.28 -7.77
CA SER A 53 -1.01 4.78 -8.77
C SER A 53 -0.90 6.29 -8.86
N ALA A 54 -0.65 6.81 -10.08
CA ALA A 54 -0.65 8.25 -10.35
C ALA A 54 -2.07 8.84 -10.55
N MET A 55 -3.12 8.03 -10.35
CA MET A 55 -4.49 8.39 -10.68
C MET A 55 -5.17 9.21 -9.60
N SER A 56 -5.60 10.45 -9.93
CA SER A 56 -6.42 11.26 -9.03
C SER A 56 -7.74 10.60 -8.65
N CYS A 57 -8.05 10.51 -7.35
CA CYS A 57 -9.38 10.12 -6.88
C CYS A 57 -10.49 11.00 -7.52
N VAL A 58 -10.23 12.31 -7.69
CA VAL A 58 -11.16 13.24 -8.35
C VAL A 58 -11.32 12.90 -9.84
N THR A 59 -10.23 12.59 -10.53
CA THR A 59 -10.28 12.25 -11.96
C THR A 59 -10.91 10.87 -12.18
N ALA A 60 -10.57 9.89 -11.34
CA ALA A 60 -11.09 8.54 -11.41
C ALA A 60 -12.60 8.51 -11.18
N THR A 61 -13.09 9.20 -10.16
CA THR A 61 -14.54 9.30 -9.86
C THR A 61 -15.35 9.92 -11.00
N ARG A 62 -14.76 10.83 -11.78
CA ARG A 62 -15.42 11.42 -12.95
C ARG A 62 -15.47 10.49 -14.17
N ARG A 63 -14.47 9.63 -14.35
CA ARG A 63 -14.37 8.76 -15.54
C ARG A 63 -15.11 7.43 -15.38
N GLN A 64 -15.36 6.99 -14.15
CA GLN A 64 -16.11 5.76 -13.82
C GLN A 64 -15.60 4.48 -14.51
N GLY A 65 -14.35 4.48 -15.00
CA GLY A 65 -13.73 3.36 -15.70
C GLY A 65 -12.74 2.56 -14.85
N MET A 66 -11.86 1.81 -15.53
CA MET A 66 -10.77 1.04 -14.90
C MET A 66 -9.85 1.90 -14.01
N GLU A 67 -9.79 3.21 -14.24
CA GLU A 67 -9.03 4.15 -13.45
C GLU A 67 -9.41 4.13 -11.96
N LEU A 68 -10.67 3.86 -11.64
CA LEU A 68 -11.13 3.74 -10.26
C LEU A 68 -10.55 2.53 -9.54
N SER A 69 -10.27 1.45 -10.26
CA SER A 69 -9.70 0.23 -9.67
C SER A 69 -8.31 0.49 -9.05
N PHE A 70 -7.60 1.52 -9.50
CA PHE A 70 -6.28 1.89 -9.01
C PHE A 70 -6.30 2.97 -7.92
N VAL A 71 -7.46 3.23 -7.31
CA VAL A 71 -7.68 4.22 -6.25
C VAL A 71 -8.22 3.50 -5.01
N VAL A 72 -7.59 3.67 -3.84
CA VAL A 72 -8.11 3.09 -2.58
C VAL A 72 -9.50 3.68 -2.31
N PRO A 73 -10.49 2.87 -1.91
CA PRO A 73 -10.35 1.53 -1.35
C PRO A 73 -10.39 0.36 -2.36
N GLN A 74 -10.31 0.59 -3.67
CA GLN A 74 -10.31 -0.51 -4.63
C GLN A 74 -9.00 -1.31 -4.60
N ALA A 75 -9.10 -2.62 -4.79
CA ALA A 75 -7.96 -3.56 -4.68
C ALA A 75 -7.12 -3.69 -5.97
N GLY A 76 -7.37 -2.88 -7.01
CA GLY A 76 -6.70 -3.02 -8.31
C GLY A 76 -5.19 -2.79 -8.25
N LEU A 77 -4.70 -1.98 -7.30
CA LEU A 77 -3.26 -1.85 -7.03
C LEU A 77 -2.62 -3.17 -6.57
N LEU A 78 -3.30 -3.90 -5.68
CA LEU A 78 -2.84 -5.21 -5.24
C LEU A 78 -2.93 -6.23 -6.38
N GLN A 79 -4.03 -6.21 -7.16
CA GLN A 79 -4.20 -7.09 -8.31
C GLN A 79 -3.10 -6.87 -9.36
N PHE A 80 -2.74 -5.62 -9.63
CA PHE A 80 -1.62 -5.27 -10.50
C PHE A 80 -0.29 -5.79 -9.97
N PHE A 81 -0.01 -5.61 -8.68
CA PHE A 81 1.17 -6.20 -8.06
C PHE A 81 1.21 -7.71 -8.25
N VAL A 82 0.10 -8.39 -7.98
CA VAL A 82 0.02 -9.85 -8.10
C VAL A 82 0.28 -10.29 -9.53
N GLY A 83 -0.44 -9.73 -10.50
CA GLY A 83 -0.35 -10.12 -11.90
C GLY A 83 1.00 -9.78 -12.56
N GLU A 84 1.48 -8.56 -12.35
CA GLU A 84 2.63 -8.04 -13.12
C GLU A 84 3.97 -8.18 -12.40
N MET A 85 3.96 -8.24 -11.07
CA MET A 85 5.19 -8.16 -10.26
C MET A 85 5.38 -9.35 -9.31
N ASN A 86 4.34 -10.15 -9.07
CA ASN A 86 4.38 -11.28 -8.13
C ASN A 86 4.23 -12.65 -8.80
N VAL A 87 4.37 -12.73 -10.13
CA VAL A 87 4.23 -13.99 -10.89
C VAL A 87 2.86 -14.65 -10.64
N SER A 88 1.82 -13.82 -10.48
CA SER A 88 0.45 -14.25 -10.16
C SER A 88 0.29 -15.00 -8.84
N LEU A 89 1.29 -14.99 -7.96
CA LEU A 89 1.17 -15.57 -6.62
C LEU A 89 0.28 -14.67 -5.76
N GLN A 90 -0.83 -15.24 -5.29
CA GLN A 90 -1.75 -14.53 -4.40
C GLN A 90 -1.18 -14.46 -2.98
N PRO A 91 -1.41 -13.36 -2.24
CA PRO A 91 -1.13 -13.34 -0.81
C PRO A 91 -1.97 -14.40 -0.08
N ASP A 92 -1.35 -15.16 0.81
CA ASP A 92 -2.08 -16.10 1.66
C ASP A 92 -2.93 -15.32 2.67
N ALA A 93 -4.26 -15.44 2.57
CA ALA A 93 -5.20 -14.73 3.45
C ALA A 93 -5.04 -15.04 4.94
N LYS A 94 -4.37 -16.15 5.31
CA LYS A 94 -4.10 -16.50 6.71
C LYS A 94 -2.80 -15.90 7.24
N ALA A 95 -1.87 -15.57 6.35
CA ALA A 95 -0.53 -15.13 6.72
C ALA A 95 -0.27 -13.66 6.38
N ALA A 96 -0.86 -13.15 5.30
CA ALA A 96 -0.74 -11.77 4.86
C ALA A 96 -1.72 -10.86 5.60
N SER A 97 -1.39 -9.58 5.68
CA SER A 97 -2.26 -8.57 6.27
C SER A 97 -2.02 -7.22 5.59
N ILE A 98 -3.07 -6.41 5.51
CA ILE A 98 -2.95 -5.01 5.14
C ILE A 98 -2.76 -4.20 6.41
N VAL A 99 -1.62 -3.52 6.50
CA VAL A 99 -1.32 -2.60 7.60
C VAL A 99 -1.72 -1.20 7.17
N GLY A 100 -2.72 -0.63 7.85
CA GLY A 100 -3.14 0.75 7.65
C GLY A 100 -2.42 1.70 8.60
N CYS A 101 -2.03 2.87 8.08
CA CYS A 101 -1.57 3.98 8.92
C CYS A 101 -2.54 5.16 8.75
N GLY A 102 -3.41 5.37 9.73
CA GLY A 102 -4.10 6.64 9.84
C GLY A 102 -3.16 7.65 10.49
N ALA A 103 -2.88 8.77 9.82
CA ALA A 103 -2.29 9.92 10.52
C ALA A 103 -3.19 10.25 11.72
N ARG A 104 -2.65 10.11 12.94
CA ARG A 104 -3.31 10.18 14.25
C ARG A 104 -4.67 10.90 14.21
N GLY A 105 -5.75 10.17 13.91
CA GLY A 105 -7.13 10.64 14.02
C GLY A 105 -7.94 10.84 12.74
N SER A 106 -7.41 10.58 11.53
CA SER A 106 -8.27 10.63 10.33
C SER A 106 -9.13 9.37 10.21
N ALA A 107 -10.33 9.39 10.79
CA ALA A 107 -11.30 8.29 10.70
C ALA A 107 -11.57 7.87 9.24
N PHE A 108 -11.54 8.83 8.31
CA PHE A 108 -11.69 8.57 6.88
C PHE A 108 -10.57 7.66 6.32
N LEU A 109 -9.30 7.93 6.65
CA LEU A 109 -8.18 7.12 6.18
C LEU A 109 -8.22 5.70 6.76
N HIS A 110 -8.59 5.56 8.04
CA HIS A 110 -8.77 4.25 8.66
C HIS A 110 -9.87 3.44 7.95
N THR A 111 -11.01 4.07 7.64
CA THR A 111 -12.08 3.42 6.88
C THR A 111 -11.59 3.02 5.49
N MET A 112 -10.89 3.91 4.77
CA MET A 112 -10.37 3.59 3.44
C MET A 112 -9.40 2.40 3.43
N HIS A 113 -8.46 2.33 4.39
CA HIS A 113 -7.52 1.20 4.46
C HIS A 113 -8.22 -0.11 4.87
N ARG A 114 -9.21 -0.03 5.76
CA ARG A 114 -10.02 -1.18 6.15
C ARG A 114 -10.85 -1.71 4.99
N ASP A 115 -11.50 -0.81 4.24
CA ASP A 115 -12.29 -1.16 3.07
C ASP A 115 -11.40 -1.76 1.98
N PHE A 116 -10.19 -1.24 1.80
CA PHE A 116 -9.19 -1.82 0.92
C PHE A 116 -8.82 -3.25 1.32
N ALA A 117 -8.55 -3.49 2.60
CA ALA A 117 -8.26 -4.83 3.10
C ALA A 117 -9.44 -5.80 2.84
N GLY A 118 -10.68 -5.33 3.08
CA GLY A 118 -11.89 -6.07 2.76
C GLY A 118 -12.02 -6.41 1.28
N ASN A 119 -11.82 -5.43 0.40
CA ASN A 119 -11.85 -5.62 -1.06
C ASN A 119 -10.71 -6.51 -1.57
N ALA A 120 -9.57 -6.53 -0.86
CA ALA A 120 -8.45 -7.41 -1.12
C ALA A 120 -8.63 -8.84 -0.57
N GLY A 121 -9.66 -9.07 0.26
CA GLY A 121 -9.86 -10.34 0.95
C GLY A 121 -8.79 -10.65 2.00
N LEU A 122 -8.18 -9.62 2.58
CA LEU A 122 -7.08 -9.73 3.53
C LEU A 122 -7.44 -9.15 4.91
N PRO A 123 -6.88 -9.70 6.01
CA PRO A 123 -6.99 -9.10 7.33
C PRO A 123 -6.45 -7.67 7.36
N TYR A 124 -7.19 -6.77 8.02
CA TYR A 124 -6.73 -5.41 8.33
C TYR A 124 -6.06 -5.37 9.70
N VAL A 125 -4.92 -4.70 9.79
CA VAL A 125 -4.23 -4.40 11.05
C VAL A 125 -3.95 -2.91 11.12
N ASP A 126 -4.32 -2.27 12.22
CA ASP A 126 -3.95 -0.88 12.45
C ASP A 126 -2.52 -0.79 12.95
N ILE A 127 -1.76 0.19 12.46
CA ILE A 127 -0.41 0.44 12.98
C ILE A 127 -0.43 0.75 14.49
N ALA A 128 -1.51 1.30 15.02
CA ALA A 128 -1.67 1.54 16.46
C ALA A 128 -1.70 0.24 17.29
N ASP A 129 -2.06 -0.88 16.66
CA ASP A 129 -2.14 -2.20 17.29
C ASP A 129 -0.83 -3.00 17.14
N LEU A 130 0.12 -2.51 16.33
CA LEU A 130 1.45 -3.08 16.17
C LEU A 130 2.37 -2.54 17.28
N GLN A 131 2.44 -3.28 18.39
CA GLN A 131 3.33 -3.01 19.52
C GLN A 131 4.77 -3.51 19.28
#